data_AF-K2DPQ6-F1
#
_entry.id   AF-K2DPQ6-F1
#
_cell.length_a   1.000
_cell.length_b   1.000
_cell.length_c   1.000
_cell.angle_alpha   90.00
_cell.angle_beta   90.00
_cell.angle_gamma   90.00
#
_symmetry.space_group_name_H-M   'P 1'
#
loop_
_entity.id
_entity.type
_entity.pdbx_description
1 polymer ?
#
loop_
_entity_poly.entity_id
_entity_poly.type
_entity_poly.pdbx_seq_one_letter_code
_entity_poly.pdbx_strand_id
1 'polypeptide(L)'
;MLTLPPSQTILDEILQKVQPRRIFWFGSEQTENETEIILKTTAQKIKQGFAQNLFKINLEEIAAELATTQEIVRLAMQWMSARGILTIKEDTDKILSLIPGGIANLTQQEGFKKKIQKAMAETQAFRRYAIRCDLADLIDHS
;
A
#
# COMPACT_ATOMS: atom_id res chain seq x y z
N MET A 1 -13.69 3.22 -0.10
CA MET A 1 -13.91 2.41 1.12
C MET A 1 -13.47 3.25 2.30
N LEU A 2 -14.29 3.39 3.35
CA LEU A 2 -13.89 4.12 4.56
C LEU A 2 -13.25 3.12 5.52
N THR A 3 -11.93 3.23 5.72
CA THR A 3 -11.18 2.33 6.61
C THR A 3 -10.33 3.16 7.55
N LEU A 4 -9.90 2.55 8.66
CA LEU A 4 -8.87 3.13 9.51
C LEU A 4 -7.52 3.26 8.75
N PRO A 5 -6.67 4.22 9.15
CA PRO A 5 -5.33 4.35 8.62
C PRO A 5 -4.55 3.04 8.65
N PRO A 6 -3.62 2.82 7.71
CA PRO A 6 -2.88 1.56 7.64
C PRO A 6 -1.81 1.41 8.73
N SER A 7 -1.38 2.50 9.38
CA SER A 7 -0.43 2.48 10.50
C SER A 7 -0.55 3.76 11.35
N GLN A 8 0.06 3.74 12.54
CA GLN A 8 0.17 4.93 13.40
C GLN A 8 0.92 6.06 12.69
N THR A 9 2.03 5.76 12.02
CA THR A 9 2.82 6.77 11.29
C THR A 9 1.98 7.51 10.24
N ILE A 10 1.15 6.78 9.47
CA ILE A 10 0.27 7.41 8.49
C ILE A 10 -0.84 8.24 9.16
N LEU A 11 -1.36 7.79 10.31
CA LEU A 11 -2.29 8.58 11.12
C LEU A 11 -1.62 9.90 11.58
N ASP A 12 -0.42 9.84 12.15
CA ASP A 12 0.32 11.01 12.62
C ASP A 12 0.58 12.00 11.46
N GLU A 13 0.99 11.50 10.29
CA GLU A 13 1.18 12.30 9.08
C GLU A 13 -0.13 13.01 8.65
N ILE A 14 -1.26 12.30 8.70
CA ILE A 14 -2.57 12.89 8.39
C ILE A 14 -2.91 13.99 9.39
N LEU A 15 -2.71 13.75 10.69
CA LEU A 15 -3.01 14.71 11.76
C LEU A 15 -2.16 15.96 11.65
N GLN A 16 -0.86 15.81 11.44
CA GLN A 16 0.08 16.92 11.25
C GLN A 16 -0.26 17.75 10.02
N LYS A 17 -0.63 17.10 8.91
CA LYS A 17 -0.93 17.77 7.64
C LYS A 17 -2.29 18.47 7.62
N VAL A 18 -3.32 17.84 8.18
CA VAL A 18 -4.71 18.33 8.11
C VAL A 18 -5.07 19.25 9.28
N GLN A 19 -4.42 19.08 10.44
CA GLN A 19 -4.72 19.79 11.68
C GLN A 19 -6.23 19.83 11.98
N PRO A 20 -6.89 18.66 12.08
CA PRO A 20 -8.34 18.60 12.16
C PRO A 20 -8.87 19.12 13.50
N ARG A 21 -10.03 19.78 13.48
CA ARG A 21 -10.75 20.17 14.70
C ARG A 21 -11.61 19.04 15.29
N ARG A 22 -12.02 18.09 14.46
CA ARG A 22 -12.84 16.93 14.82
C ARG A 22 -12.45 15.75 13.94
N ILE A 23 -12.43 14.56 14.51
CA ILE A 23 -12.11 13.31 13.82
C ILE A 23 -13.31 12.38 13.92
N PHE A 24 -13.70 11.80 12.79
CA PHE A 24 -14.74 10.77 12.72
C PHE A 24 -14.09 9.46 12.30
N TRP A 25 -14.27 8.42 13.12
CA TRP A 25 -13.65 7.12 12.91
C TRP A 25 -14.61 6.16 12.22
N PHE A 26 -14.13 5.49 11.19
CA PHE A 26 -14.88 4.46 10.46
C PHE A 26 -14.04 3.17 10.43
N GLY A 27 -14.43 2.19 11.25
CA GLY A 27 -13.81 0.87 11.30
C GLY A 27 -14.70 -0.17 10.65
N SER A 28 -14.59 -0.35 9.33
CA SER A 28 -15.22 -1.50 8.67
C SER A 28 -14.44 -2.79 8.98
N GLU A 29 -15.14 -3.93 8.96
CA GLU A 29 -14.49 -5.23 9.06
C GLU A 29 -13.45 -5.45 7.96
N GLN A 30 -12.38 -6.17 8.30
CA GLN A 30 -11.28 -6.47 7.38
C GLN A 30 -11.75 -7.51 6.36
N THR A 31 -11.40 -7.31 5.09
CA THR A 31 -11.80 -8.24 4.03
C THR A 31 -10.89 -9.47 4.04
N GLU A 32 -11.47 -10.66 3.85
CA GLU A 32 -10.65 -11.85 3.57
C GLU A 32 -9.87 -11.65 2.26
N ASN A 33 -8.61 -12.11 2.20
CA ASN A 33 -7.74 -12.05 1.02
C ASN A 33 -7.26 -10.63 0.61
N GLU A 34 -7.13 -9.67 1.52
CA GLU A 34 -6.62 -8.31 1.22
C GLU A 34 -5.30 -8.29 0.43
N THR A 35 -4.38 -9.23 0.69
CA THR A 35 -3.12 -9.33 -0.08
C THR A 35 -3.36 -9.58 -1.56
N GLU A 36 -4.28 -10.50 -1.90
CA GLU A 36 -4.60 -10.82 -3.29
C GLU A 36 -5.35 -9.67 -3.96
N ILE A 37 -6.24 -9.01 -3.23
CA ILE A 37 -6.97 -7.82 -3.69
C ILE A 37 -5.98 -6.70 -4.02
N ILE A 38 -5.01 -6.41 -3.16
CA ILE A 38 -3.99 -5.39 -3.41
C ILE A 38 -3.12 -5.74 -4.62
N LEU A 39 -2.65 -6.98 -4.71
CA LEU A 39 -1.85 -7.41 -5.86
C LEU A 39 -2.63 -7.26 -7.18
N LYS A 40 -3.89 -7.70 -7.20
CA LYS A 40 -4.76 -7.61 -8.37
C LYS A 40 -5.05 -6.15 -8.74
N THR A 41 -5.40 -5.32 -7.75
CA THR A 41 -5.78 -3.92 -7.99
C THR A 41 -4.58 -3.09 -8.43
N THR A 42 -3.41 -3.32 -7.82
CA THR A 42 -2.14 -2.70 -8.25
C THR A 42 -1.80 -3.09 -9.69
N ALA A 43 -1.90 -4.38 -10.04
CA ALA A 43 -1.65 -4.84 -11.41
C ALA A 43 -2.61 -4.22 -12.43
N GLN A 44 -3.89 -4.08 -12.07
CA GLN A 44 -4.88 -3.42 -12.92
C GLN A 44 -4.54 -1.94 -13.14
N LYS A 45 -4.15 -1.21 -12.09
CA LYS A 45 -3.73 0.20 -12.17
C LYS A 45 -2.50 0.38 -13.05
N ILE A 46 -1.48 -0.48 -12.91
CA ILE A 46 -0.30 -0.44 -13.78
C ILE A 46 -0.67 -0.70 -15.24
N LYS A 47 -1.50 -1.71 -15.49
CA LYS A 47 -1.97 -2.00 -16.85
C LYS A 47 -2.71 -0.80 -17.47
N GLN A 48 -3.56 -0.14 -16.70
CA GLN A 48 -4.27 1.07 -17.14
C GLN A 48 -3.30 2.24 -17.38
N GLY A 49 -2.32 2.44 -16.51
CA GLY A 49 -1.29 3.46 -16.68
C GLY A 49 -0.48 3.26 -17.96
N PHE A 50 -0.03 2.03 -18.24
CA PHE A 50 0.66 1.72 -19.49
C PHE A 50 -0.20 1.98 -20.73
N ALA A 51 -1.49 1.67 -20.70
CA ALA A 51 -2.41 2.00 -21.81
C ALA A 51 -2.56 3.51 -22.05
N GLN A 52 -2.24 4.33 -21.05
CA GLN A 52 -2.27 5.80 -21.11
C GLN A 52 -0.86 6.40 -21.29
N ASN A 53 0.17 5.60 -21.58
CA ASN A 53 1.58 6.02 -21.64
C ASN A 53 2.13 6.64 -20.34
N LEU A 54 1.56 6.25 -19.19
CA LEU A 54 2.05 6.62 -17.87
C LEU A 54 3.04 5.58 -17.37
N PHE A 55 4.32 5.94 -17.44
CA PHE A 55 5.44 5.08 -17.03
C PHE A 55 6.05 5.48 -15.69
N LYS A 56 5.69 6.64 -15.15
CA LYS A 56 6.10 7.10 -13.82
C LYS A 56 4.93 6.96 -12.87
N ILE A 57 5.14 6.24 -11.79
CA ILE A 57 4.11 5.91 -10.81
C ILE A 57 4.46 6.55 -9.48
N ASN A 58 3.54 7.35 -8.95
CA ASN A 58 3.62 7.88 -7.60
C ASN A 58 3.08 6.83 -6.61
N LEU A 59 3.94 6.37 -5.70
CA LEU A 59 3.60 5.34 -4.71
C LEU A 59 2.61 5.87 -3.67
N GLU A 60 2.70 7.15 -3.30
CA GLU A 60 1.82 7.79 -2.32
C GLU A 60 0.37 7.81 -2.82
N GLU A 61 0.17 8.14 -4.10
CA GLU A 61 -1.16 8.16 -4.73
C GLU A 61 -1.80 6.78 -4.73
N ILE A 62 -1.08 5.75 -5.19
CA ILE A 62 -1.62 4.37 -5.20
C ILE A 62 -1.86 3.89 -3.77
N ALA A 63 -0.95 4.18 -2.83
CA ALA A 63 -1.10 3.77 -1.44
C ALA A 63 -2.37 4.38 -0.82
N ALA A 64 -2.62 5.66 -1.06
CA ALA A 64 -3.84 6.35 -0.61
C ALA A 64 -5.11 5.74 -1.21
N GLU A 65 -5.12 5.47 -2.52
CA GLU A 65 -6.27 4.86 -3.20
C GLU A 65 -6.58 3.45 -2.70
N LEU A 66 -5.56 2.67 -2.36
CA LEU A 66 -5.68 1.31 -1.86
C LEU A 66 -5.82 1.23 -0.33
N ALA A 67 -5.85 2.38 0.37
CA ALA A 67 -5.83 2.45 1.82
C ALA A 67 -4.72 1.55 2.42
N THR A 68 -3.49 1.70 1.95
CA THR A 68 -2.33 0.91 2.36
C THR A 68 -1.08 1.79 2.48
N THR A 69 0.10 1.21 2.68
CA THR A 69 1.37 1.95 2.78
C THR A 69 2.13 1.96 1.46
N GLN A 70 3.01 2.96 1.28
CA GLN A 70 3.89 3.02 0.10
C GLN A 70 4.79 1.79 -0.02
N GLU A 71 5.23 1.23 1.11
CA GLU A 71 6.02 0.00 1.17
C GLU A 71 5.27 -1.17 0.55
N ILE A 72 3.99 -1.36 0.89
CA ILE A 72 3.18 -2.47 0.34
C ILE A 72 3.00 -2.32 -1.17
N VAL A 73 2.76 -1.10 -1.65
CA VAL A 73 2.67 -0.82 -3.10
C VAL A 73 4.00 -1.13 -3.78
N ARG A 74 5.12 -0.65 -3.22
CA ARG A 74 6.48 -0.90 -3.75
C ARG A 74 6.77 -2.40 -3.83
N LEU A 75 6.49 -3.14 -2.76
CA LEU A 75 6.65 -4.60 -2.73
C LEU A 75 5.78 -5.30 -3.77
N ALA A 76 4.54 -4.83 -4.00
CA ALA A 76 3.68 -5.35 -5.06
C ALA A 76 4.28 -5.10 -6.46
N MET A 77 4.88 -3.93 -6.70
CA MET A 77 5.57 -3.61 -7.96
C MET A 77 6.81 -4.48 -8.15
N GLN A 78 7.61 -4.68 -7.10
CA GLN A 78 8.77 -5.57 -7.11
C GLN A 78 8.38 -7.03 -7.35
N TRP A 79 7.27 -7.48 -6.75
CA TRP A 79 6.71 -8.80 -7.00
C TRP A 79 6.27 -8.96 -8.47
N MET A 80 5.61 -7.96 -9.05
CA MET A 80 5.26 -7.99 -10.48
C MET A 80 6.50 -7.98 -11.37
N SER A 81 7.55 -7.26 -10.98
CA SER A 81 8.82 -7.26 -11.70
C SER A 81 9.49 -8.63 -11.67
N ALA A 82 9.52 -9.28 -10.50
CA ALA A 82 10.03 -10.64 -10.34
C ALA A 82 9.20 -11.69 -11.11
N ARG A 83 7.96 -11.37 -11.52
CA ARG A 83 7.16 -12.20 -12.42
C ARG A 83 7.40 -11.94 -13.90
N GLY A 84 8.28 -10.99 -14.25
CA GLY A 84 8.52 -10.56 -15.62
C GLY A 84 7.37 -9.75 -16.23
N ILE A 85 6.41 -9.28 -15.42
CA ILE A 85 5.26 -8.50 -15.90
C ILE A 85 5.70 -7.07 -16.27
N LEU A 86 6.65 -6.53 -15.51
CA LEU A 86 7.19 -5.19 -15.69
C LEU A 86 8.68 -5.15 -15.31
N THR A 87 9.36 -4.08 -15.68
CA THR A 87 10.73 -3.78 -15.25
C THR A 87 10.75 -2.43 -14.57
N ILE A 88 11.33 -2.38 -13.37
CA ILE A 88 11.60 -1.13 -12.65
C ILE A 88 12.92 -0.55 -13.20
N LYS A 89 12.87 0.64 -13.79
CA LYS A 89 14.03 1.37 -14.34
C LYS A 89 14.66 2.30 -13.32
N GLU A 90 13.81 2.97 -12.55
CA GLU A 90 14.25 3.86 -11.48
C GLU A 90 13.35 3.59 -10.28
N ASP A 91 13.98 3.54 -9.11
CA ASP A 91 13.33 3.40 -7.83
C ASP A 91 13.79 4.56 -6.95
N THR A 92 12.91 5.53 -6.76
CA THR A 92 13.09 6.61 -5.80
C THR A 92 12.11 6.43 -4.65
N ASP A 93 12.25 7.23 -3.59
CA ASP A 93 11.40 7.15 -2.40
C ASP A 93 9.90 7.26 -2.70
N LYS A 94 9.51 8.13 -3.64
CA LYS A 94 8.09 8.36 -3.98
C LYS A 94 7.67 7.87 -5.36
N ILE A 95 8.62 7.76 -6.29
CA ILE A 95 8.33 7.51 -7.71
C ILE A 95 9.05 6.26 -8.19
N LEU A 96 8.32 5.39 -8.91
CA LEU A 96 8.89 4.33 -9.72
C LEU A 96 8.76 4.65 -11.20
N SER A 97 9.86 4.53 -11.95
CA SER A 97 9.84 4.53 -13.42
C SER A 97 9.76 3.08 -13.90
N LEU A 98 8.69 2.73 -14.62
CA LEU A 98 8.35 1.35 -15.02
C LEU A 98 8.28 1.22 -16.54
N ILE A 99 8.63 0.04 -17.05
CA ILE A 99 8.31 -0.35 -18.44
C ILE A 99 7.62 -1.73 -18.47
N PRO A 100 6.82 -2.03 -19.51
CA PRO A 100 6.20 -3.35 -19.67
C PRO A 100 7.22 -4.46 -19.90
N GLY A 101 6.94 -5.65 -19.39
CA GLY A 101 7.77 -6.85 -19.56
C GLY A 101 9.03 -6.85 -18.69
N GLY A 102 9.68 -8.01 -18.61
CA GLY A 102 10.89 -8.23 -17.82
C GLY A 102 11.28 -9.70 -17.79
N ILE A 103 12.32 -10.03 -17.04
CA ILE A 103 12.79 -11.40 -16.87
C ILE A 103 12.27 -11.93 -15.54
N ALA A 104 11.53 -13.05 -15.58
CA ALA A 104 11.00 -13.66 -14.37
C ALA A 104 12.12 -14.25 -13.50
N ASN A 105 12.00 -14.06 -12.18
CA ASN A 105 12.84 -14.62 -11.14
C ASN A 105 11.93 -15.19 -10.03
N LEU A 106 11.68 -16.50 -10.11
CA LEU A 106 10.75 -17.19 -9.21
C LEU A 106 11.19 -17.12 -7.74
N THR A 107 12.49 -17.17 -7.46
CA THR A 107 13.03 -17.07 -6.10
C THR A 107 12.74 -15.69 -5.49
N GLN A 108 12.97 -14.62 -6.24
CA GLN A 108 12.64 -13.26 -5.78
C GLN A 108 11.13 -13.06 -5.64
N GLN A 109 10.34 -13.64 -6.54
CA GLN A 109 8.88 -13.57 -6.48
C GLN A 109 8.34 -14.11 -5.15
N GLU A 110 8.79 -15.28 -4.70
CA GLU A 110 8.37 -15.84 -3.42
C GLU A 110 8.80 -14.96 -2.24
N GLY A 111 10.02 -14.43 -2.29
CA GLY A 111 10.53 -13.49 -1.31
C GLY A 111 9.66 -12.25 -1.16
N PHE A 112 9.29 -11.61 -2.27
CA PHE A 112 8.42 -10.43 -2.24
C PHE A 112 7.00 -10.78 -1.76
N LYS A 113 6.43 -11.93 -2.18
CA LYS A 113 5.09 -12.33 -1.70
C LYS A 113 5.05 -12.46 -0.17
N LYS A 114 6.07 -13.06 0.44
CA LYS A 114 6.18 -13.18 1.90
C LYS A 114 6.32 -11.81 2.58
N LYS A 115 7.10 -10.90 2.01
CA LYS A 115 7.23 -9.52 2.51
C LYS A 115 5.90 -8.77 2.48
N ILE A 116 5.14 -8.88 1.39
CA ILE A 116 3.80 -8.27 1.27
C ILE A 116 2.87 -8.82 2.35
N GLN A 117 2.81 -10.15 2.51
CA GLN A 117 1.96 -10.78 3.53
C GLN A 117 2.31 -10.29 4.94
N LYS A 118 3.60 -10.15 5.25
CA LYS A 118 4.06 -9.61 6.53
C LYS A 118 3.60 -8.16 6.74
N ALA A 119 3.88 -7.27 5.79
CA ALA A 119 3.50 -5.86 5.89
C ALA A 119 1.97 -5.67 5.97
N MET A 120 1.21 -6.50 5.25
CA MET A 120 -0.25 -6.55 5.35
C MET A 120 -0.73 -7.00 6.73
N ALA A 121 -0.08 -8.03 7.31
CA ALA A 121 -0.43 -8.49 8.65
C ALA A 121 -0.19 -7.39 9.71
N GLU A 122 0.87 -6.58 9.56
CA GLU A 122 1.14 -5.42 10.41
C GLU A 122 0.05 -4.35 10.28
N THR A 123 -0.33 -4.00 9.03
CA THR A 123 -1.44 -3.08 8.75
C THR A 123 -2.74 -3.55 9.40
N GLN A 124 -3.05 -4.84 9.25
CA GLN A 124 -4.24 -5.43 9.83
C GLN A 124 -4.20 -5.48 11.35
N ALA A 125 -3.04 -5.77 11.94
CA ALA A 125 -2.85 -5.77 13.38
C ALA A 125 -3.08 -4.39 13.97
N PHE A 126 -2.52 -3.34 13.35
CA PHE A 126 -2.76 -1.96 13.74
C PHE A 126 -4.24 -1.61 13.68
N ARG A 127 -4.92 -1.88 12.56
CA ARG A 127 -6.36 -1.62 12.44
C ARG A 127 -7.20 -2.36 13.49
N ARG A 128 -6.88 -3.62 13.79
CA ARG A 128 -7.56 -4.39 14.85
C ARG A 128 -7.31 -3.80 16.23
N TYR A 129 -6.09 -3.35 16.49
CA TYR A 129 -5.75 -2.67 17.73
C TYR A 129 -6.54 -1.36 17.86
N ALA A 130 -6.54 -0.53 16.81
CA ALA A 130 -7.24 0.75 16.79
C ALA A 130 -8.75 0.62 17.01
N ILE A 131 -9.39 -0.44 16.52
CA ILE A 131 -10.83 -0.71 16.78
C ILE A 131 -11.09 -1.06 18.26
N ARG A 132 -10.09 -1.61 18.97
CA ARG A 132 -10.25 -2.14 20.32
C ARG A 132 -9.79 -1.19 21.43
N CYS A 133 -8.94 -0.22 21.13
CA CYS A 133 -8.47 0.76 22.10
C CYS A 133 -9.44 1.94 22.23
N ASP A 134 -9.23 2.81 23.22
CA ASP A 134 -9.83 4.14 23.15
C ASP A 134 -9.20 4.87 21.96
N LEU A 135 -10.03 5.35 21.03
CA LEU A 135 -9.55 6.03 19.83
C LEU A 135 -8.91 7.38 20.16
N ALA A 136 -9.17 7.95 21.35
CA ALA A 136 -8.46 9.12 21.86
C ALA A 136 -6.97 8.83 22.13
N ASP A 137 -6.63 7.61 22.58
CA ASP A 137 -5.25 7.21 22.86
C ASP A 137 -4.38 7.22 21.59
N LEU A 138 -4.99 6.99 20.41
CA LEU A 138 -4.28 7.00 19.12
C LEU A 138 -3.85 8.41 18.66
N ILE A 139 -4.44 9.45 19.26
CA ILE A 139 -4.25 10.85 18.90
C ILE A 139 -3.37 11.57 19.93
N ASP A 140 -3.42 11.13 21.19
CA ASP A 140 -2.67 11.71 22.31
C ASP A 140 -1.17 11.36 22.30
N HIS A 141 -0.72 10.56 21.33
CA HIS A 141 0.69 10.17 21.14
C HIS A 141 1.35 10.83 19.93
N SER A 142 0.65 11.75 19.25
CA SER A 142 1.06 12.41 18.00
C SER A 142 1.68 13.80 18.20
#